data_AF-A0A5B0DJC4-F1
#
_entry.id   AF-A0A5B0DJC4-F1
#
_cell.length_a   1.000
_cell.length_b   1.000
_cell.length_c   1.000
_cell.angle_alpha   90.00
_cell.angle_beta   90.00
_cell.angle_gamma   90.00
#
_symmetry.space_group_name_H-M   'P 1'
#
loop_
_entity.id
_entity.type
_entity.pdbx_description
1 polymer ?
#
loop_
_entity_poly.entity_id
_entity_poly.type
_entity_poly.pdbx_seq_one_letter_code
_entity_poly.pdbx_strand_id
1 'polypeptide(L)'
;MGGVPMGPPPGFSPPIPAWQVGSNGIRNCLYKNTYIWVRNGNSFWFFPTFVGRQLVIGLRWSRRRGWIHHAINRNDIRSFQCF
;
A
#
# COMPACT_ATOMS: atom_id res chain seq x y z
N MET A 1 -6.90 -16.94 -11.43
CA MET A 1 -6.48 -17.12 -10.03
C MET A 1 -5.33 -16.17 -9.75
N GLY A 2 -5.63 -14.94 -9.29
CA GLY A 2 -4.62 -13.92 -9.04
C GLY A 2 -3.98 -14.14 -7.69
N GLY A 3 -2.75 -14.64 -7.68
CA GLY A 3 -2.03 -15.01 -6.47
C GLY A 3 -1.91 -13.84 -5.51
N VAL A 4 -2.23 -14.11 -4.24
CA VAL A 4 -1.67 -13.36 -3.11
C VAL A 4 -0.15 -13.24 -3.37
N PRO A 5 0.50 -12.09 -3.12
CA PRO A 5 1.96 -12.01 -3.25
C PRO A 5 2.57 -13.09 -2.35
N MET A 6 3.00 -14.21 -2.96
CA MET A 6 3.53 -15.37 -2.25
C MET A 6 4.90 -15.09 -1.61
N GLY A 7 5.49 -13.92 -1.90
CA GLY A 7 6.77 -13.48 -1.37
C GLY A 7 6.67 -12.28 -0.43
N PRO A 8 7.66 -12.10 0.45
CA PRO A 8 7.85 -10.84 1.17
C PRO A 8 7.97 -9.68 0.16
N PRO A 9 7.48 -8.49 0.49
CA PRO A 9 7.75 -7.30 -0.30
C PRO A 9 9.26 -7.00 -0.31
N PRO A 10 9.72 -6.11 -1.21
CA PRO A 10 11.12 -5.73 -1.25
C PRO A 10 11.62 -5.31 0.14
N GLY A 11 12.78 -5.82 0.53
CA GLY A 11 13.38 -5.58 1.85
C GLY A 11 13.84 -4.14 2.09
N PHE A 12 13.58 -3.23 1.15
CA PHE A 12 13.91 -1.82 1.24
C PHE A 12 12.63 -0.97 1.38
N SER A 13 12.75 0.17 2.05
CA SER A 13 11.75 1.24 1.98
C SER A 13 12.17 2.23 0.89
N PRO A 14 11.39 2.42 -0.18
CA PRO A 14 11.68 3.46 -1.15
C PRO A 14 11.67 4.85 -0.48
N PRO A 15 12.28 5.87 -1.10
CA PRO A 15 12.11 7.25 -0.67
C PRO A 15 10.70 7.75 -0.97
N ILE A 16 10.19 8.71 -0.18
CA ILE A 16 8.89 9.33 -0.45
C ILE A 16 8.99 10.13 -1.77
N PRO A 17 8.17 9.82 -2.78
CA PRO A 17 8.15 10.60 -4.01
C PRO A 17 7.70 12.04 -3.73
N ALA A 18 8.52 13.03 -4.10
CA ALA A 18 8.23 14.45 -3.89
C ALA A 18 7.01 14.94 -4.70
N TRP A 19 6.66 14.24 -5.78
CA TRP A 19 5.63 14.60 -6.76
C TRP A 19 4.33 13.80 -6.62
N GLN A 20 4.31 12.70 -5.85
CA GLN A 20 3.10 11.89 -5.61
C GLN A 20 2.56 12.18 -4.22
N VAL A 21 1.78 13.25 -4.12
CA VAL A 21 1.06 13.63 -2.90
C VAL A 21 -0.41 13.26 -3.05
N GLY A 22 -0.94 12.53 -2.07
CA GLY A 22 -2.30 12.02 -2.04
C GLY A 22 -2.42 10.58 -2.51
N SER A 23 -3.65 10.13 -2.72
CA SER A 23 -4.00 8.74 -3.10
C SER A 23 -4.63 8.65 -4.50
N ASN A 24 -4.43 9.68 -5.32
CA ASN A 24 -5.01 9.74 -6.65
C ASN A 24 -4.27 8.77 -7.57
N GLY A 25 -4.99 7.88 -8.26
CA GLY A 25 -4.37 6.86 -9.11
C GLY A 25 -3.92 5.57 -8.40
N ILE A 26 -4.12 5.43 -7.07
CA ILE A 26 -3.80 4.17 -6.35
C ILE A 26 -4.54 2.94 -6.91
N ARG A 27 -5.66 3.16 -7.60
CA ARG A 27 -6.39 2.14 -8.37
C ARG A 27 -5.51 1.42 -9.40
N ASN A 28 -4.52 2.11 -9.96
CA ASN A 28 -3.58 1.53 -10.91
C ASN A 28 -2.55 0.59 -10.25
N CYS A 29 -2.43 0.65 -8.92
CA CYS A 29 -1.56 -0.19 -8.13
C CYS A 29 -2.28 -1.45 -7.59
N LEU A 30 -3.53 -1.70 -7.99
CA LEU A 30 -4.27 -2.91 -7.62
C LEU A 30 -3.47 -4.16 -8.01
N TYR A 31 -3.43 -5.14 -7.10
CA TYR A 31 -2.68 -6.39 -7.25
C TYR A 31 -1.15 -6.20 -7.42
N LYS A 32 -0.59 -5.11 -6.89
CA LYS A 32 0.85 -4.84 -6.88
C LYS A 32 1.37 -4.49 -5.49
N ASN A 33 2.67 -4.70 -5.28
CA ASN A 33 3.34 -4.30 -4.04
C ASN A 33 3.39 -2.78 -3.98
N THR A 34 2.63 -2.19 -3.07
CA THR A 34 2.54 -0.73 -2.92
C THR A 34 3.13 -0.31 -1.60
N TYR A 35 4.11 0.57 -1.62
CA TYR A 35 4.59 1.23 -0.42
C TYR A 35 3.71 2.43 -0.11
N ILE A 36 3.17 2.51 1.10
CA ILE A 36 2.26 3.58 1.51
C ILE A 36 2.86 4.33 2.69
N TRP A 37 2.90 5.65 2.58
CA TRP A 37 3.21 6.56 3.67
C TRP A 37 1.92 7.21 4.13
N VAL A 38 1.59 7.02 5.40
CA VAL A 38 0.42 7.68 6.01
C VAL A 38 0.83 9.00 6.65
N ARG A 39 -0.14 9.91 6.78
CA ARG A 39 0.07 11.24 7.39
C ARG A 39 0.55 11.17 8.84
N ASN A 40 0.26 10.09 9.55
CA ASN A 40 0.71 9.86 10.92
C ASN A 40 2.22 9.53 11.04
N GLY A 41 2.98 9.61 9.94
CA GLY A 41 4.43 9.34 9.91
C GLY A 41 4.78 7.85 9.77
N ASN A 42 3.80 6.97 9.84
CA ASN A 42 4.01 5.55 9.63
C ASN A 42 4.12 5.21 8.14
N SER A 43 4.86 4.15 7.82
CA SER A 43 4.97 3.66 6.45
C SER A 43 5.09 2.14 6.41
N PHE A 44 4.49 1.53 5.40
CA PHE A 44 4.41 0.08 5.30
C PHE A 44 4.13 -0.37 3.87
N TRP A 45 4.52 -1.60 3.61
CA TRP A 45 4.09 -2.31 2.41
C TRP A 45 2.62 -2.71 2.54
N PHE A 46 1.88 -2.45 1.47
CA PHE A 46 0.47 -2.67 1.35
C PHE A 46 0.17 -3.23 -0.03
N PHE A 47 -0.66 -4.26 -0.09
CA PHE A 47 -1.08 -4.91 -1.31
C PHE A 47 -2.58 -4.66 -1.50
N PRO A 48 -2.95 -3.62 -2.26
CA PRO A 48 -4.35 -3.27 -2.46
C PRO A 48 -5.01 -4.33 -3.35
N THR A 49 -6.06 -4.96 -2.82
CA THR A 49 -6.89 -5.91 -3.56
C THR A 49 -8.17 -5.24 -4.04
N PHE A 50 -8.60 -4.18 -3.37
CA PHE A 50 -9.79 -3.43 -3.71
C PHE A 50 -9.64 -1.96 -3.36
N VAL A 51 -10.05 -1.06 -4.27
CA VAL A 51 -10.00 0.39 -4.07
C VAL A 51 -11.38 0.99 -4.31
N GLY A 52 -12.03 1.36 -3.21
CA GLY A 52 -13.29 2.10 -3.20
C GLY A 52 -13.10 3.60 -3.52
N ARG A 53 -14.16 4.39 -3.30
CA ARG A 53 -14.09 5.86 -3.45
C ARG A 53 -13.15 6.50 -2.42
N GLN A 54 -13.30 6.10 -1.15
CA GLN A 54 -12.59 6.67 0.00
C GLN A 54 -11.78 5.66 0.81
N LEU A 55 -12.04 4.36 0.63
CA LEU A 55 -11.37 3.28 1.36
C LEU A 55 -10.56 2.42 0.40
N VAL A 56 -9.40 1.96 0.85
CA VAL A 56 -8.57 0.95 0.18
C VAL A 56 -8.50 -0.28 1.08
N ILE A 57 -8.89 -1.43 0.55
CA ILE A 57 -8.83 -2.71 1.23
C ILE A 57 -7.70 -3.53 0.61
N GLY A 58 -6.94 -4.21 1.45
CA GLY A 58 -5.83 -5.01 1.01
C GLY A 58 -5.17 -5.79 2.12
N LEU A 59 -3.93 -6.18 1.85
CA LEU A 59 -3.09 -6.86 2.81
C LEU A 59 -1.94 -5.93 3.20
N ARG A 60 -1.79 -5.65 4.49
CA ARG A 60 -0.63 -4.95 5.05
C ARG A 60 0.46 -5.96 5.38
N TRP A 61 1.68 -5.67 4.97
CA TRP A 61 2.84 -6.46 5.38
C TRP A 61 3.23 -6.16 6.82
N SER A 62 3.50 -7.22 7.57
CA SER A 62 4.07 -7.19 8.90
C SER A 62 5.24 -8.16 8.95
N ARG A 63 6.42 -7.68 9.36
CA ARG A 63 7.62 -8.53 9.51
C ARG A 63 7.40 -9.73 10.43
N ARG A 64 6.45 -9.66 11.37
CA ARG A 64 6.15 -10.75 12.33
C ARG A 64 5.04 -11.70 11.90
N ARG A 65 4.10 -11.25 11.07
CA ARG A 65 2.85 -12.00 10.75
C ARG A 65 2.62 -12.16 9.25
N GLY A 66 3.52 -11.64 8.40
CA GLY A 66 3.36 -11.64 6.95
C GLY A 66 2.27 -10.67 6.49
N TRP A 67 1.51 -11.07 5.47
CA TRP A 67 0.40 -10.30 4.91
C TRP A 67 -0.86 -10.44 5.78
N ILE A 68 -1.36 -9.32 6.29
CA ILE A 68 -2.54 -9.28 7.16
C ILE A 68 -3.60 -8.38 6.52
N HIS A 69 -4.87 -8.81 6.51
CA HIS A 69 -5.96 -7.97 6.03
C HIS A 69 -6.01 -6.64 6.78
N HIS A 70 -6.03 -5.55 6.01
CA HIS A 70 -6.07 -4.20 6.55
C HIS A 70 -6.77 -3.27 5.57
N ALA A 71 -7.54 -2.33 6.11
CA ALA A 71 -8.22 -1.30 5.33
C ALA A 71 -7.70 0.07 5.79
N ILE A 72 -7.43 0.94 4.82
CA ILE A 72 -6.92 2.29 5.07
C ILE A 72 -7.77 3.30 4.29
N ASN A 73 -7.97 4.49 4.84
CA ASN A 73 -8.64 5.56 4.11
C ASN A 73 -7.67 6.24 3.15
N ARG A 74 -8.17 6.58 1.96
CA ARG A 74 -7.46 7.37 0.94
C ARG A 74 -6.99 8.73 1.43
N ASN A 75 -7.67 9.29 2.45
CA ASN A 75 -7.33 10.58 3.06
C ASN A 75 -6.13 10.49 4.02
N ASP A 76 -5.90 9.32 4.64
CA ASP A 76 -4.77 9.10 5.54
C ASP A 76 -3.47 8.87 4.77
N ILE A 77 -3.58 8.50 3.49
CA ILE A 77 -2.44 8.30 2.60
C ILE A 77 -1.84 9.67 2.26
N ARG A 78 -0.59 9.87 2.68
CA ARG A 78 0.22 11.04 2.33
C ARG A 78 0.81 10.86 0.93
N SER A 79 1.41 9.71 0.69
CA SER A 79 2.04 9.33 -0.57
C SER A 79 1.95 7.81 -0.73
N PHE A 80 2.06 7.33 -1.97
CA PHE A 80 2.17 5.91 -2.27
C PHE A 80 3.09 5.69 -3.46
N GLN A 81 3.68 4.51 -3.56
CA GLN A 81 4.54 4.11 -4.67
C GLN A 81 4.30 2.63 -4.94
N CYS A 82 3.80 2.29 -6.13
CA CYS A 82 3.72 0.89 -6.55
C CYS A 82 4.95 0.44 -7.32
N PHE A 83 5.27 -0.83 -7.12
CA PHE A 83 6.35 -1.59 -7.74
C PHE A 83 5.77 -2.76 -8.50
#